data_AF-A0A2X0LZ66-F1
#
_entry.id   AF-A0A2X0LZ66-F1
#
_cell.length_a   1.000
_cell.length_b   1.000
_cell.length_c   1.000
_cell.angle_alpha   90.00
_cell.angle_beta   90.00
_cell.angle_gamma   90.00
#
_symmetry.space_group_name_H-M   'P 1'
#
loop_
_entity.id
_entity.type
_entity.pdbx_description
1 polymer ?
#
loop_
_entity_poly.entity_id
_entity_poly.type
_entity_poly.pdbx_seq_one_letter_code
_entity_poly.pdbx_strand_id
1 'polypeptide(L)'
;MPVQTPTLVKGTPHRVDPIELRKKLRLLLVDKFGEGFVPRPVQIEALAGLFQLERFKTRNQYDAVFVIAPTGSGKSLIFQAMYLVYGRRAVTIVADNLNQERKKAVIICKETWGDGELYQKLSDPSHTVSFIFIMHNGDKRWAELISKDSFRERVMLLAYDEAIKIAEWGFSERERAGAMSHTMEGSTAFRPVYGQVAEQRLILGCQTLFLAAGAPTYKINKVPKVSSLSESRT
;
A
#
# COMPACT_ATOMS: atom_id res chain seq x y z
N MET A 1 40.54 18.12 -37.86
CA MET A 1 39.74 16.88 -37.69
C MET A 1 39.14 16.87 -36.28
N PRO A 2 37.94 16.32 -36.08
CA PRO A 2 36.95 16.82 -35.12
C PRO A 2 37.22 16.42 -33.67
N VAL A 3 36.68 17.25 -32.77
CA VAL A 3 36.54 17.04 -31.33
C VAL A 3 35.91 15.67 -31.07
N GLN A 4 36.60 14.79 -30.34
CA GLN A 4 35.99 13.58 -29.81
C GLN A 4 35.06 13.97 -28.66
N THR A 5 33.76 13.85 -28.91
CA THR A 5 32.69 13.95 -27.92
C THR A 5 32.90 12.88 -26.84
N PRO A 6 32.76 13.21 -25.53
CA PRO A 6 32.88 12.22 -24.47
C PRO A 6 31.85 11.11 -24.65
N THR A 7 32.31 9.86 -24.62
CA THR A 7 31.45 8.69 -24.58
C THR A 7 30.66 8.70 -23.27
N LEU A 8 29.33 8.75 -23.39
CA LEU A 8 28.43 8.54 -22.27
C LEU A 8 28.56 7.07 -21.83
N VAL A 9 29.39 6.80 -20.83
CA VAL A 9 29.35 5.51 -20.14
C VAL A 9 28.00 5.46 -19.45
N LYS A 10 27.09 4.62 -19.96
CA LYS A 10 25.85 4.25 -19.26
C LYS A 10 26.25 3.88 -17.84
N GLY A 11 25.97 4.76 -16.88
CA GLY A 11 26.11 4.44 -15.47
C GLY A 11 25.36 3.14 -15.24
N THR A 12 26.08 2.10 -14.87
CA THR A 12 25.50 0.87 -14.36
C THR A 12 24.50 1.29 -13.29
N PRO A 13 23.22 0.88 -13.37
CA PRO A 13 22.32 1.11 -12.26
C PRO A 13 22.95 0.39 -11.07
N HIS A 14 23.43 1.14 -10.06
CA HIS A 14 24.02 0.59 -8.85
C HIS A 14 23.09 -0.50 -8.31
N ARG A 15 23.39 -1.77 -8.58
CA ARG A 15 22.64 -2.91 -8.01
C ARG A 15 22.93 -2.87 -6.52
N VAL A 16 22.09 -2.17 -5.74
CA VAL A 16 22.07 -2.35 -4.28
C VAL A 16 21.93 -3.85 -4.05
N ASP A 17 22.94 -4.43 -3.42
CA ASP A 17 22.98 -5.84 -3.12
C ASP A 17 21.76 -6.17 -2.25
N PRO A 18 20.93 -7.19 -2.60
CA PRO A 18 19.80 -7.62 -1.80
C PRO A 18 20.15 -7.87 -0.32
N ILE A 19 21.37 -8.32 -0.02
CA ILE A 19 21.85 -8.53 1.35
C ILE A 19 22.13 -7.18 2.03
N GLU A 20 22.81 -6.27 1.34
CA GLU A 20 23.08 -4.92 1.83
C GLU A 20 21.79 -4.12 2.09
N LEU A 21 20.79 -4.23 1.21
CA LEU A 21 19.48 -3.61 1.38
C LEU A 21 18.82 -4.07 2.69
N ARG A 22 18.79 -5.38 2.95
CA ARG A 22 18.22 -5.94 4.18
C ARG A 22 18.97 -5.47 5.43
N LYS A 23 20.31 -5.35 5.35
CA LYS A 23 21.13 -4.80 6.44
C LYS A 23 20.77 -3.33 6.71
N LYS A 24 20.68 -2.50 5.67
CA LYS A 24 20.30 -1.08 5.79
C LYS A 24 18.90 -0.91 6.38
N LEU A 25 17.93 -1.70 5.94
CA LEU A 25 16.56 -1.67 6.48
C LEU A 25 16.53 -2.05 7.96
N ARG A 26 17.30 -3.07 8.38
CA ARG A 26 17.42 -3.44 9.80
C ARG A 26 17.98 -2.29 10.62
N LEU A 27 19.09 -1.70 10.18
CA LEU A 27 19.72 -0.58 10.88
C LEU A 27 18.79 0.63 11.00
N LEU A 28 18.05 0.97 9.94
CA LEU A 28 17.08 2.06 9.96
C LEU A 28 15.96 1.85 10.99
N LEU A 29 15.46 0.61 11.11
CA LEU A 29 14.44 0.29 12.12
C LEU A 29 15.02 0.33 13.54
N VAL A 30 16.24 -0.18 13.74
CA VAL A 30 16.92 -0.12 15.05
C VAL A 30 17.19 1.32 15.46
N ASP A 31 17.69 2.16 14.56
CA ASP A 31 17.92 3.59 14.81
C ASP A 31 16.62 4.29 15.23
N LYS A 32 15.49 3.93 14.60
CA LYS A 32 14.20 4.54 14.91
C LYS A 32 13.58 4.05 16.22
N PHE A 33 13.67 2.76 16.51
CA PHE A 33 12.93 2.10 17.60
C PHE A 33 13.80 1.69 18.79
N GLY A 34 15.12 1.89 18.72
CA GLY A 34 16.10 1.62 19.77
C GLY A 34 16.90 0.33 19.58
N GLU A 35 18.05 0.24 20.25
CA GLU A 35 19.00 -0.89 20.14
C GLU A 35 18.41 -2.26 20.50
N GLY A 36 17.42 -2.29 21.40
CA GLY A 36 16.71 -3.52 21.77
C GLY A 36 15.65 -3.98 20.76
N PHE A 37 15.41 -3.21 19.70
CA PHE A 37 14.39 -3.53 18.71
C PHE A 37 14.90 -4.58 17.71
N VAL A 38 14.23 -5.73 17.65
CA VAL A 38 14.54 -6.80 16.69
C VAL A 38 13.45 -6.85 15.61
N PRO A 39 13.71 -6.35 14.38
CA PRO A 39 12.72 -6.45 13.31
C PRO A 39 12.49 -7.92 12.92
N ARG A 40 11.21 -8.28 12.77
CA ARG A 40 10.84 -9.64 12.40
C ARG A 40 11.18 -9.91 10.93
N PRO A 41 11.55 -11.15 10.56
CA PRO A 41 11.91 -11.47 9.17
C PRO A 41 10.88 -11.00 8.15
N VAL A 42 9.59 -11.22 8.41
CA VAL A 42 8.50 -10.79 7.52
C VAL A 42 8.47 -9.29 7.26
N GLN A 43 8.88 -8.46 8.24
CA GLN A 43 8.91 -7.01 8.09
C GLN A 43 10.05 -6.59 7.15
N ILE A 44 11.23 -7.19 7.33
CA ILE A 44 12.40 -6.91 6.49
C ILE A 44 12.20 -7.39 5.06
N GLU A 45 11.68 -8.59 4.87
CA GLU A 45 11.44 -9.14 3.54
C GLU A 45 10.37 -8.36 2.78
N ALA A 46 9.29 -7.96 3.46
CA ALA A 46 8.25 -7.15 2.83
C ALA A 46 8.77 -5.76 2.42
N LEU A 47 9.54 -5.09 3.29
CA LEU A 47 10.16 -3.81 2.95
C LEU A 47 11.15 -3.97 1.80
N ALA A 48 12.03 -4.97 1.85
CA ALA A 48 12.99 -5.24 0.79
C ALA A 48 12.29 -5.50 -0.55
N GLY A 49 11.20 -6.27 -0.53
CA GLY A 49 10.33 -6.47 -1.68
C GLY A 49 9.85 -5.14 -2.26
N LEU A 50 9.21 -4.30 -1.45
CA LEU A 50 8.72 -2.97 -1.89
C LEU A 50 9.85 -2.15 -2.54
N PHE A 51 11.03 -2.04 -1.92
CA PHE A 51 12.15 -1.29 -2.50
C PHE A 51 12.70 -1.89 -3.79
N GLN A 52 12.74 -3.21 -3.91
CA GLN A 52 13.19 -3.86 -5.12
C GLN A 52 12.23 -3.57 -6.28
N LEU A 53 10.92 -3.57 -6.04
CA LEU A 53 9.90 -3.25 -7.04
C LEU A 53 10.01 -1.80 -7.55
N GLU A 54 10.37 -0.84 -6.70
CA GLU A 54 10.53 0.56 -7.12
C GLU A 54 11.55 0.73 -8.24
N ARG A 55 12.57 -0.12 -8.23
CA ARG A 55 13.69 -0.03 -9.17
C ARG A 55 13.33 -0.47 -10.58
N PHE A 56 12.22 -1.18 -10.73
CA PHE A 56 11.75 -1.72 -12.01
C PHE A 56 10.65 -0.87 -12.65
N LYS A 57 10.44 0.39 -12.22
CA LYS A 57 9.45 1.37 -12.73
C LYS A 57 9.26 1.31 -14.27
N THR A 58 8.47 0.35 -14.71
CA THR A 58 7.79 0.31 -15.98
C THR A 58 6.32 0.51 -15.61
N ARG A 59 5.72 1.60 -16.08
CA ARG A 59 4.38 2.07 -15.69
C ARG A 59 3.24 1.05 -15.95
N ASN A 60 3.55 -0.14 -16.47
CA ASN A 60 2.61 -1.13 -16.98
C ASN A 60 2.69 -2.50 -16.29
N GLN A 61 3.59 -2.71 -15.32
CA GLN A 61 3.60 -3.89 -14.44
C GLN A 61 3.61 -3.41 -13.00
N TYR A 62 2.42 -3.39 -12.38
CA TYR A 62 2.29 -2.94 -11.01
C TYR A 62 2.61 -4.09 -10.06
N ASP A 63 3.89 -4.25 -9.76
CA ASP A 63 4.29 -5.24 -8.77
C ASP A 63 3.69 -4.91 -7.39
N ALA A 64 3.24 -5.93 -6.69
CA ALA A 64 2.69 -5.82 -5.35
C ALA A 64 3.38 -6.79 -4.40
N VAL A 65 3.52 -6.39 -3.15
CA VAL A 65 3.98 -7.29 -2.08
C VAL A 65 2.77 -7.82 -1.35
N PHE A 66 2.66 -9.15 -1.27
CA PHE A 66 1.61 -9.82 -0.50
C PHE A 66 2.23 -10.40 0.78
N VAL A 67 1.68 -10.03 1.94
CA VAL A 67 2.18 -10.46 3.24
C VAL A 67 1.09 -11.20 3.98
N ILE A 68 1.34 -12.50 4.21
CA ILE A 68 0.50 -13.35 5.07
C ILE A 68 1.30 -13.63 6.32
N ALA A 69 0.82 -13.12 7.45
CA ALA A 69 1.43 -13.40 8.73
C ALA A 69 0.40 -13.28 9.85
N PRO A 70 0.46 -14.10 10.92
CA PRO A 70 -0.51 -14.11 12.00
C PRO A 70 -0.80 -12.73 12.61
N THR A 71 -1.96 -12.56 13.25
CA THR A 71 -2.22 -11.37 14.08
C THR A 71 -1.14 -11.24 15.17
N GLY A 72 -0.73 -10.01 15.48
CA GLY A 72 0.39 -9.77 16.39
C GLY A 72 1.79 -9.94 15.78
N SER A 73 1.89 -10.27 14.48
CA SER A 73 3.17 -10.31 13.74
C SER A 73 3.78 -8.93 13.45
N GLY A 74 3.10 -7.83 13.77
CA GLY A 74 3.59 -6.48 13.53
C GLY A 74 3.60 -6.06 12.06
N LYS A 75 2.67 -6.58 11.24
CA LYS A 75 2.54 -6.22 9.81
C LYS A 75 2.41 -4.71 9.57
N SER A 76 1.76 -3.99 10.49
CA SER A 76 1.59 -2.53 10.37
C SER A 76 2.91 -1.77 10.30
N LEU A 77 4.00 -2.33 10.87
CA LEU A 77 5.33 -1.73 10.78
C LEU A 77 5.79 -1.57 9.32
N ILE A 78 5.36 -2.45 8.42
CA ILE A 78 5.80 -2.46 7.02
C ILE A 78 5.39 -1.15 6.33
N PHE A 79 4.12 -0.79 6.38
CA PHE A 79 3.66 0.47 5.81
C PHE A 79 4.07 1.67 6.69
N GLN A 80 4.21 1.47 8.00
CA GLN A 80 4.71 2.52 8.89
C GLN A 80 6.17 2.86 8.63
N ALA A 81 7.01 1.95 8.16
CA ALA A 81 8.41 2.26 7.89
C ALA A 81 8.60 3.08 6.61
N MET A 82 7.57 3.25 5.77
CA MET A 82 7.69 4.00 4.51
C MET A 82 8.04 5.48 4.74
N TYR A 83 7.51 6.14 5.78
CA TYR A 83 7.88 7.53 6.06
C TYR A 83 9.35 7.67 6.52
N LEU A 84 9.96 6.60 7.04
CA LEU A 84 11.37 6.60 7.43
C LEU A 84 12.27 6.63 6.20
N VAL A 85 11.83 6.02 5.10
CA VAL A 85 12.64 5.88 3.89
C VAL A 85 12.40 7.03 2.92
N TYR A 86 11.14 7.39 2.67
CA TYR A 86 10.79 8.45 1.71
C TYR A 86 10.64 9.84 2.35
N GLY A 87 10.79 9.93 3.68
CA GLY A 87 10.71 11.17 4.43
C GLY A 87 9.29 11.63 4.75
N ARG A 88 9.18 12.75 5.46
CA ARG A 88 7.93 13.23 6.11
C ARG A 88 6.81 13.62 5.16
N ARG A 89 7.12 13.87 3.89
CA ARG A 89 6.13 14.30 2.86
C ARG A 89 5.52 13.13 2.10
N ALA A 90 6.11 11.94 2.24
CA ALA A 90 5.60 10.72 1.63
C ALA A 90 4.31 10.29 2.30
N VAL A 91 3.33 9.97 1.48
CA VAL A 91 1.99 9.54 1.86
C VAL A 91 1.88 8.03 1.65
N THR A 92 1.43 7.36 2.70
CA THR A 92 0.94 5.99 2.66
C THR A 92 -0.56 6.01 2.84
N ILE A 93 -1.27 5.48 1.85
CA ILE A 93 -2.72 5.27 1.92
C ILE A 93 -2.96 3.87 2.43
N VAL A 94 -3.79 3.71 3.45
CA VAL A 94 -4.16 2.42 4.02
C VAL A 94 -5.67 2.25 3.86
N ALA A 95 -6.09 1.31 3.02
CA ALA A 95 -7.45 0.80 3.05
C ALA A 95 -7.59 -0.10 4.28
N ASP A 96 -8.37 0.38 5.25
CA ASP A 96 -8.56 -0.28 6.54
C ASP A 96 -10.07 -0.37 6.82
N ASN A 97 -10.46 -1.40 7.57
CA ASN A 97 -11.82 -1.63 7.99
C ASN A 97 -12.09 -1.17 9.43
N LEU A 98 -11.06 -0.76 10.17
CA LEU A 98 -11.16 -0.43 11.59
C LEU A 98 -11.23 1.08 11.85
N ASN A 99 -12.33 1.52 12.46
CA ASN A 99 -12.49 2.85 13.07
C ASN A 99 -11.75 2.87 14.42
N GLN A 100 -10.41 2.82 14.39
CA GLN A 100 -9.60 3.00 15.58
C GLN A 100 -8.91 4.36 15.54
N GLU A 101 -9.03 5.13 16.61
CA GLU A 101 -8.28 6.37 16.79
C GLU A 101 -6.78 6.08 16.75
N ARG A 102 -6.14 6.39 15.62
CA ARG A 102 -4.68 6.30 15.47
C ARG A 102 -4.08 7.68 15.67
N LYS A 103 -3.38 7.88 16.79
CA LYS A 103 -2.86 9.16 17.33
C LYS A 103 -2.03 10.05 16.37
N LYS A 104 -1.71 9.62 15.14
CA LYS A 104 -0.90 10.37 14.14
C LYS A 104 -1.33 10.14 12.70
N ALA A 105 -2.55 9.69 12.47
CA ALA A 105 -3.04 9.39 11.14
C ALA A 105 -4.33 10.14 10.86
N VAL A 106 -4.53 10.52 9.60
CA VAL A 106 -5.79 11.07 9.17
C VAL A 106 -6.69 9.93 8.73
N ILE A 107 -7.88 9.86 9.31
CA ILE A 107 -8.94 8.94 8.90
C ILE A 107 -9.83 9.68 7.91
N ILE A 108 -10.10 9.04 6.77
CA ILE A 108 -10.99 9.53 5.72
C ILE A 108 -12.30 8.74 5.80
N CYS A 109 -13.32 9.41 6.31
CA CYS A 109 -14.72 9.02 6.28
C CYS A 109 -15.60 10.18 5.76
N LYS A 110 -16.90 9.91 5.58
CA LYS A 110 -17.87 10.91 5.12
C LYS A 110 -17.90 12.14 6.03
N GLU A 111 -17.79 11.96 7.35
CA GLU A 111 -17.78 13.09 8.29
C GLU A 111 -16.54 13.98 8.11
N THR A 112 -15.35 13.39 8.00
CA THR A 112 -14.07 14.14 7.93
C THR A 112 -13.87 14.94 6.65
N TRP A 113 -14.65 14.67 5.61
CA TRP A 113 -14.65 15.50 4.40
C TRP A 113 -15.56 16.73 4.50
N GLY A 114 -16.52 16.73 5.44
CA GLY A 114 -17.64 17.68 5.45
C GLY A 114 -17.22 19.14 5.52
N ASP A 115 -16.18 19.45 6.31
CA ASP A 115 -15.68 20.82 6.52
C ASP A 115 -14.74 21.33 5.41
N GLY A 116 -14.16 20.44 4.61
CA GLY A 116 -13.18 20.77 3.57
C GLY A 116 -11.77 21.12 4.06
N GLU A 117 -11.53 21.20 5.38
CA GLU A 117 -10.18 21.44 5.91
C GLU A 117 -9.23 20.33 5.52
N LEU A 118 -9.71 19.08 5.59
CA LEU A 118 -8.91 17.92 5.23
C LEU A 118 -8.47 17.97 3.76
N TYR A 119 -9.36 18.39 2.87
CA TYR A 119 -9.04 18.56 1.45
C TYR A 119 -7.94 19.60 1.24
N GLN A 120 -8.01 20.74 1.94
CA GLN A 120 -7.00 21.79 1.83
C GLN A 120 -5.64 21.30 2.35
N LYS A 121 -5.61 20.64 3.52
CA LYS A 121 -4.41 20.05 4.11
C LYS A 121 -3.74 19.04 3.18
N LEU A 122 -4.53 18.16 2.57
CA LEU A 122 -4.00 17.14 1.64
C LEU A 122 -3.61 17.72 0.28
N SER A 123 -4.27 18.79 -0.17
CA SER A 123 -3.94 19.48 -1.43
C SER A 123 -2.64 20.28 -1.36
N ASP A 124 -2.21 20.71 -0.16
CA ASP A 124 -0.92 21.38 0.04
C ASP A 124 0.23 20.38 -0.12
N PRO A 125 1.10 20.52 -1.15
CA PRO A 125 2.22 19.61 -1.37
C PRO A 125 3.27 19.68 -0.25
N SER A 126 3.33 20.78 0.51
CA SER A 126 4.28 20.98 1.61
C SER A 126 3.83 20.33 2.93
N HIS A 127 2.58 19.88 3.01
CA HIS A 127 2.04 19.31 4.22
C HIS A 127 2.73 17.99 4.62
N THR A 128 2.75 17.68 5.92
CA THR A 128 3.52 16.57 6.50
C THR A 128 2.67 15.38 6.92
N VAL A 129 1.42 15.30 6.46
CA VAL A 129 0.61 14.09 6.65
C VAL A 129 1.26 12.94 5.89
N SER A 130 1.59 11.89 6.64
CA SER A 130 2.25 10.69 6.09
C SER A 130 1.34 9.47 6.00
N PHE A 131 0.21 9.46 6.74
CA PHE A 131 -0.71 8.32 6.78
C PHE A 131 -2.15 8.77 6.58
N ILE A 132 -2.81 8.12 5.62
CA ILE A 132 -4.21 8.33 5.28
C ILE A 132 -4.92 6.98 5.38
N PHE A 133 -5.89 6.85 6.28
CA PHE A 133 -6.71 5.65 6.40
C PHE A 133 -8.04 5.88 5.67
N ILE A 134 -8.34 5.10 4.64
CA ILE A 134 -9.57 5.26 3.87
C ILE A 134 -10.59 4.22 4.31
N MET A 135 -11.73 4.71 4.79
CA MET A 135 -12.88 3.91 5.20
C MET A 135 -14.14 4.16 4.38
N HIS A 136 -14.16 5.22 3.57
CA HIS A 136 -15.21 5.48 2.59
C HIS A 136 -14.67 6.38 1.48
N ASN A 137 -14.92 6.02 0.22
CA ASN A 137 -14.25 6.63 -0.92
C ASN A 137 -15.14 7.21 -2.03
N GLY A 138 -16.46 7.20 -1.83
CA GLY A 138 -17.43 7.76 -2.79
C GLY A 138 -17.51 9.29 -2.81
N ASP A 139 -16.52 10.01 -2.29
CA ASP A 139 -16.54 11.48 -2.22
C ASP A 139 -15.90 12.10 -3.48
N LYS A 140 -16.58 13.07 -4.10
CA LYS A 140 -16.06 13.80 -5.27
C LYS A 140 -14.73 14.49 -4.96
N ARG A 141 -14.56 15.02 -3.74
CA ARG A 141 -13.33 15.68 -3.28
C ARG A 141 -12.15 14.71 -3.24
N TRP A 142 -12.38 13.43 -2.95
CA TRP A 142 -11.33 12.43 -3.03
C TRP A 142 -10.90 12.19 -4.48
N ALA A 143 -11.85 11.99 -5.39
CA ALA A 143 -11.57 11.81 -6.80
C ALA A 143 -10.79 13.00 -7.39
N GLU A 144 -11.15 14.22 -7.00
CA GLU A 144 -10.43 15.45 -7.33
C GLU A 144 -9.03 15.53 -6.71
N LEU A 145 -8.84 15.01 -5.50
CA LEU A 145 -7.54 15.03 -4.84
C LEU A 145 -6.56 14.07 -5.52
N ILE A 146 -6.98 12.83 -5.80
CA ILE A 146 -6.12 11.82 -6.42
C ILE A 146 -5.82 12.11 -7.89
N SER A 147 -6.55 13.01 -8.54
CA SER A 147 -6.26 13.45 -9.91
C SER A 147 -5.16 14.53 -9.96
N LYS A 148 -4.81 15.16 -8.82
CA LYS A 148 -3.73 16.15 -8.74
C LYS A 148 -2.35 15.49 -8.74
N ASP A 149 -1.50 15.87 -9.68
CA ASP A 149 -0.10 15.41 -9.73
C ASP A 149 0.66 15.71 -8.44
N SER A 150 0.49 16.91 -7.88
CA SER A 150 1.13 17.33 -6.63
C SER A 150 0.79 16.44 -5.43
N PHE A 151 -0.39 15.83 -5.43
CA PHE A 151 -0.76 14.84 -4.42
C PHE A 151 -0.21 13.45 -4.78
N ARG A 152 -0.39 13.01 -6.02
CA ARG A 152 0.08 11.68 -6.48
C ARG A 152 1.58 11.49 -6.33
N GLU A 153 2.38 12.51 -6.63
CA GLU A 153 3.84 12.48 -6.47
C GLU A 153 4.29 12.22 -5.01
N ARG A 154 3.42 12.50 -4.04
CA ARG A 154 3.66 12.21 -2.63
C ARG A 154 3.25 10.79 -2.24
N VAL A 155 2.34 10.15 -2.97
CA VAL A 155 1.82 8.82 -2.63
C VAL A 155 2.83 7.76 -3.04
N MET A 156 3.51 7.18 -2.04
CA MET A 156 4.54 6.15 -2.28
C MET A 156 3.98 4.74 -2.16
N LEU A 157 2.94 4.55 -1.35
CA LEU A 157 2.39 3.24 -1.05
C LEU A 157 0.87 3.28 -0.89
N LEU A 158 0.22 2.30 -1.53
CA LEU A 158 -1.15 1.90 -1.22
C LEU A 158 -1.14 0.55 -0.50
N ALA A 159 -1.54 0.54 0.77
CA ALA A 159 -1.62 -0.65 1.59
C ALA A 159 -3.09 -1.07 1.78
N TYR A 160 -3.37 -2.36 1.64
CA TYR A 160 -4.65 -2.97 1.99
C TYR A 160 -4.44 -3.77 3.27
N ASP A 161 -4.95 -3.26 4.39
CA ASP A 161 -5.06 -4.06 5.60
C ASP A 161 -6.25 -5.03 5.45
N GLU A 162 -6.13 -6.24 5.99
CA GLU A 162 -7.13 -7.30 5.78
C GLU A 162 -7.50 -7.54 4.29
N ALA A 163 -6.49 -7.52 3.42
CA ALA A 163 -6.61 -7.62 1.95
C ALA A 163 -7.45 -8.80 1.46
N ILE A 164 -7.67 -9.83 2.27
CA ILE A 164 -8.51 -10.96 1.91
C ILE A 164 -9.96 -10.57 1.62
N LYS A 165 -10.42 -9.44 2.16
CA LYS A 165 -11.74 -8.87 1.87
C LYS A 165 -11.92 -8.48 0.41
N ILE A 166 -10.82 -8.24 -0.32
CA ILE A 166 -10.86 -8.01 -1.77
C ILE A 166 -11.35 -9.27 -2.50
N ALA A 167 -10.91 -10.46 -2.09
CA ALA A 167 -11.35 -11.70 -2.71
C ALA A 167 -12.86 -11.96 -2.51
N GLU A 168 -13.44 -11.42 -1.45
CA GLU A 168 -14.87 -11.50 -1.15
C GLU A 168 -15.68 -10.52 -2.02
N TRP A 169 -15.05 -9.49 -2.59
CA TRP A 169 -15.66 -8.59 -3.55
C TRP A 169 -15.90 -9.26 -4.91
N GLY A 170 -15.02 -10.18 -5.32
CA GLY A 170 -15.10 -10.92 -6.59
C GLY A 170 -16.19 -12.01 -6.68
N PHE A 171 -17.09 -12.13 -5.70
CA PHE A 171 -18.27 -12.99 -5.82
C PHE A 171 -19.40 -12.23 -6.53
N SER A 172 -19.85 -12.77 -7.66
CA SER A 172 -21.07 -12.33 -8.34
C SER A 172 -22.30 -12.48 -7.43
N GLU A 173 -23.36 -11.69 -7.62
CA GLU A 173 -24.59 -11.79 -6.81
C GLU A 173 -25.17 -13.23 -6.74
N ARG A 174 -24.98 -14.04 -7.78
CA ARG A 174 -25.38 -15.46 -7.79
C ARG A 174 -24.52 -16.34 -6.89
N GLU A 175 -23.21 -16.12 -6.85
CA GLU A 175 -22.33 -16.85 -5.92
C GLU A 175 -22.52 -16.39 -4.48
N ARG A 176 -22.98 -15.13 -4.26
CA ARG A 176 -23.39 -14.62 -2.94
C ARG A 176 -24.62 -15.39 -2.41
N ALA A 177 -25.64 -15.62 -3.23
CA ALA A 177 -26.84 -16.35 -2.82
C ALA A 177 -26.54 -17.82 -2.44
N GLY A 178 -25.61 -18.47 -3.16
CA GLY A 178 -25.19 -19.84 -2.85
C GLY A 178 -24.27 -19.95 -1.62
N ALA A 179 -23.45 -18.94 -1.33
CA ALA A 179 -22.58 -18.91 -0.15
C ALA A 179 -23.33 -18.46 1.12
N MET A 180 -24.41 -17.68 1.00
CA MET A 180 -25.25 -17.23 2.11
C MET A 180 -26.17 -18.33 2.69
N SER A 181 -26.28 -19.50 2.06
CA SER A 181 -27.01 -20.65 2.64
C SER A 181 -26.22 -21.34 3.76
N HIS A 182 -24.93 -21.08 3.87
CA HIS A 182 -24.10 -21.48 5.01
C HIS A 182 -23.76 -20.25 5.84
N THR A 183 -24.71 -19.81 6.66
CA THR A 183 -24.47 -18.87 7.75
C THR A 183 -23.39 -19.42 8.68
N MET A 184 -22.16 -18.93 8.54
CA MET A 184 -21.20 -18.92 9.64
C MET A 184 -21.44 -17.63 10.42
N GLU A 185 -21.93 -17.77 11.65
CA GLU A 185 -21.90 -16.71 12.66
C GLU A 185 -20.50 -16.08 12.70
N GLY A 186 -20.44 -14.77 12.51
CA GLY A 186 -19.20 -13.99 12.54
C GLY A 186 -18.75 -13.37 11.22
N SER A 187 -19.53 -13.47 10.12
CA SER A 187 -19.18 -12.81 8.86
C SER A 187 -19.23 -11.28 8.99
N THR A 188 -18.07 -10.64 9.06
CA THR A 188 -17.96 -9.17 9.04
C THR A 188 -18.49 -8.64 7.70
N ALA A 189 -19.50 -7.78 7.77
CA ALA A 189 -20.20 -7.22 6.61
C ALA A 189 -19.27 -6.73 5.48
N PHE A 190 -19.63 -7.14 4.26
CA PHE A 190 -19.20 -6.67 2.95
C PHE A 190 -18.96 -5.15 2.87
N ARG A 191 -17.81 -4.68 2.34
CA ARG A 191 -17.49 -3.24 2.23
C ARG A 191 -16.98 -2.81 0.83
N PRO A 192 -17.70 -1.92 0.12
CA PRO A 192 -17.34 -1.42 -1.22
C PRO A 192 -15.97 -0.72 -1.34
N VAL A 193 -15.37 -0.32 -0.22
CA VAL A 193 -14.17 0.52 -0.15
C VAL A 193 -12.95 -0.18 -0.73
N TYR A 194 -12.79 -1.48 -0.49
CA TYR A 194 -11.68 -2.27 -0.99
C TYR A 194 -11.66 -2.35 -2.52
N GLY A 195 -12.83 -2.51 -3.14
CA GLY A 195 -12.98 -2.52 -4.60
C GLY A 195 -12.74 -1.14 -5.22
N GLN A 196 -13.30 -0.09 -4.63
CA GLN A 196 -13.12 1.29 -5.11
C GLN A 196 -11.66 1.76 -5.02
N VAL A 197 -10.96 1.41 -3.93
CA VAL A 197 -9.53 1.72 -3.77
C VAL A 197 -8.68 0.88 -4.73
N ALA A 198 -9.09 -0.36 -5.02
CA ALA A 198 -8.45 -1.22 -6.03
C ALA A 198 -8.55 -0.63 -7.44
N GLU A 199 -9.72 -0.11 -7.83
CA GLU A 199 -9.91 0.55 -9.13
C GLU A 199 -9.06 1.82 -9.27
N GLN A 200 -8.90 2.58 -8.18
CA GLN A 200 -8.14 3.84 -8.18
C GLN A 200 -6.63 3.67 -8.06
N ARG A 201 -6.16 2.45 -7.77
CA ARG A 201 -4.73 2.13 -7.73
C ARG A 201 -4.00 2.57 -9.00
N LEU A 202 -4.60 2.34 -10.17
CA LEU A 202 -4.03 2.70 -11.47
C LEU A 202 -3.84 4.22 -11.61
N ILE A 203 -4.74 5.00 -11.01
CA ILE A 203 -4.68 6.47 -11.04
C ILE A 203 -3.53 6.97 -10.16
N LEU A 204 -3.31 6.33 -9.01
CA LEU A 204 -2.26 6.71 -8.06
C LEU A 204 -0.85 6.39 -8.54
N GLY A 205 -0.68 5.34 -9.35
CA GLY A 205 0.62 5.00 -9.94
C GLY A 205 1.70 4.62 -8.92
N CYS A 206 1.31 4.15 -7.73
CA CYS A 206 2.20 3.84 -6.60
C CYS A 206 2.32 2.33 -6.35
N GLN A 207 3.24 1.97 -5.45
CA GLN A 207 3.40 0.57 -5.04
C GLN A 207 2.20 0.06 -4.26
N THR A 208 2.05 -1.26 -4.21
CA THR A 208 0.92 -1.87 -3.49
C THR A 208 1.38 -2.95 -2.53
N LEU A 209 0.82 -2.89 -1.32
CA LEU A 209 1.04 -3.85 -0.25
C LEU A 209 -0.29 -4.46 0.16
N PHE A 210 -0.38 -5.78 0.17
CA PHE A 210 -1.53 -6.51 0.69
C PHE A 210 -1.15 -7.20 1.99
N LEU A 211 -1.91 -6.96 3.06
CA LEU A 211 -1.69 -7.56 4.37
C LEU A 211 -2.84 -8.50 4.73
N ALA A 212 -2.54 -9.70 5.20
CA ALA A 212 -3.53 -10.64 5.71
C ALA A 212 -3.01 -11.41 6.94
N ALA A 213 -3.91 -11.74 7.87
CA ALA A 213 -3.59 -12.56 9.04
C ALA A 213 -3.47 -14.07 8.72
N GLY A 214 -4.02 -14.48 7.59
CA GLY A 214 -4.17 -15.86 7.16
C GLY A 214 -5.41 -15.99 6.28
N ALA A 215 -5.39 -16.89 5.31
CA ALA A 215 -6.54 -17.17 4.45
C ALA A 215 -6.34 -18.46 3.67
N PRO A 216 -7.44 -19.12 3.22
CA PRO A 216 -7.33 -20.21 2.25
C PRO A 216 -6.65 -19.74 0.96
N THR A 217 -5.81 -20.61 0.37
CA THR A 217 -5.06 -20.33 -0.86
C THR A 217 -5.95 -19.82 -2.00
N TYR A 218 -7.18 -20.34 -2.11
CA TYR A 218 -8.13 -19.90 -3.14
C TYR A 218 -8.55 -18.42 -2.98
N LYS A 219 -8.66 -17.90 -1.75
CA LYS A 219 -8.96 -16.48 -1.51
C LYS A 219 -7.73 -15.62 -1.83
N ILE A 220 -6.53 -16.07 -1.44
CA ILE A 220 -5.27 -15.37 -1.73
C ILE A 220 -5.08 -15.21 -3.24
N ASN A 221 -5.26 -16.28 -4.01
CA ASN A 221 -5.11 -16.27 -5.46
C ASN A 221 -6.16 -15.41 -6.19
N LYS A 222 -7.29 -15.10 -5.54
CA LYS A 222 -8.32 -14.21 -6.09
C LYS A 222 -7.96 -12.73 -5.93
N VAL A 223 -7.21 -12.35 -4.89
CA VAL A 223 -6.89 -10.92 -4.63
C VAL A 223 -6.17 -10.27 -5.82
N PRO A 224 -5.13 -10.88 -6.44
CA PRO A 224 -4.49 -10.31 -7.62
C PRO A 224 -5.47 -10.13 -8.79
N LYS A 225 -6.30 -11.14 -9.06
CA LYS A 225 -7.27 -11.14 -10.17
C LYS A 225 -8.28 -10.01 -10.05
N VAL A 226 -8.79 -9.79 -8.84
CA VAL A 226 -9.76 -8.74 -8.53
C VAL A 226 -9.10 -7.35 -8.49
N SER A 227 -7.82 -7.27 -8.13
CA SER A 227 -7.06 -6.01 -8.05
C SER A 227 -6.38 -5.63 -9.36
N SER A 228 -6.81 -6.22 -10.48
CA SER A 228 -6.24 -6.02 -11.83
C SER A 228 -4.72 -6.21 -11.89
N LEU A 229 -4.19 -7.13 -11.10
CA LEU A 229 -2.79 -7.56 -11.17
C LEU A 229 -2.64 -8.66 -12.22
N SER A 230 -1.73 -8.46 -13.17
CA SER A 230 -1.23 -9.58 -13.97
C SER A 230 -0.43 -10.52 -13.05
N GLU A 231 -0.81 -11.79 -13.01
CA GLU A 231 0.05 -12.82 -12.42
C GLU A 231 1.42 -12.74 -13.13
N SER A 232 2.48 -12.45 -12.38
CA SER A 232 3.84 -12.60 -12.88
C SER A 232 4.02 -14.07 -13.21
N ARG A 233 4.11 -14.40 -14.50
CA ARG A 233 4.58 -15.71 -14.96
C ARG A 233 6.05 -15.81 -14.55
N THR A 234 6.32 -16.49 -13.44
CA THR A 234 7.61 -17.16 -13.25
C THR A 234 7.76 -18.27 -14.26
#